data_AF-A0A9P1NG49-F1
#
_entry.id   AF-A0A9P1NG49-F1
#
_cell.length_a   1.000
_cell.length_b   1.000
_cell.length_c   1.000
_cell.angle_alpha   90.00
_cell.angle_beta   90.00
_cell.angle_gamma   90.00
#
_symmetry.space_group_name_H-M   'P 1'
#
loop_
_entity.id
_entity.type
_entity.pdbx_description
1 polymer ?
#
loop_
_entity_poly.entity_id
_entity_poly.type
_entity_poly.pdbx_seq_one_letter_code
_entity_poly.pdbx_strand_id
1 'polypeptide(L)'
;MNIFLSYIVLGLSLSAPVGPVNAAQIDKGIKNGFWHAWIFGLGAMAADGLYMILIYFGLSQFLTAPFVKTFLWLFGFFVLTYTGVET
;
A
#
# COMPACT_ATOMS: atom_id res chain seq x y z
N MET A 1 -25.15 4.17 -13.68
CA MET A 1 -23.97 4.88 -14.23
C MET A 1 -23.21 5.68 -13.17
N ASN A 2 -23.87 6.50 -12.33
CA ASN A 2 -23.20 7.34 -11.31
C ASN A 2 -22.34 6.56 -10.28
N ILE A 3 -22.77 5.38 -9.88
CA ILE A 3 -22.06 4.57 -8.87
C ILE A 3 -20.70 4.09 -9.39
N PHE A 4 -20.63 3.67 -10.66
CA PHE A 4 -19.39 3.20 -11.27
C PHE A 4 -18.37 4.34 -11.42
N LEU A 5 -18.84 5.51 -11.85
CA LEU A 5 -18.03 6.74 -11.92
C LEU A 5 -17.53 7.18 -10.54
N SER A 6 -18.38 7.13 -9.51
CA SER A 6 -17.96 7.43 -8.12
C SER A 6 -16.86 6.49 -7.63
N TYR A 7 -16.97 5.18 -7.89
CA TYR A 7 -15.92 4.23 -7.48
C TYR A 7 -14.60 4.41 -8.24
N ILE A 8 -14.65 4.75 -9.54
CA ILE A 8 -13.44 5.08 -10.30
C ILE A 8 -12.76 6.34 -9.74
N VAL A 9 -13.53 7.40 -9.47
CA VAL A 9 -13.00 8.65 -8.91
C VAL A 9 -12.44 8.43 -7.50
N LEU A 10 -13.11 7.62 -6.67
CA LEU A 10 -12.61 7.24 -5.35
C LEU A 10 -11.29 6.46 -5.44
N GLY A 11 -11.19 5.49 -6.34
CA GLY A 11 -9.97 4.72 -6.57
C GLY A 11 -8.81 5.60 -7.03
N LEU A 12 -9.07 6.52 -7.96
CA LEU A 12 -8.09 7.51 -8.42
C LEU A 12 -7.67 8.45 -7.28
N SER A 13 -8.61 8.93 -6.47
CA SER A 13 -8.32 9.83 -5.36
C SER A 13 -7.52 9.16 -4.24
N LEU A 14 -7.70 7.85 -4.01
CA LEU A 14 -6.95 7.08 -3.02
C LEU A 14 -5.53 6.73 -3.49
N SER A 15 -5.32 6.64 -4.81
CA SER A 15 -4.01 6.33 -5.42
C SER A 15 -3.20 7.58 -5.81
N ALA A 16 -3.86 8.74 -5.95
CA ALA A 16 -3.24 10.03 -6.21
C ALA A 16 -2.24 10.54 -5.13
N PRO A 17 -2.38 10.25 -3.81
CA PRO A 17 -1.37 10.63 -2.86
C PRO A 17 -0.11 9.82 -3.10
N VAL A 18 1.02 10.50 -3.27
CA VAL A 18 2.32 9.85 -3.41
C VAL A 18 2.70 9.24 -2.06
N GLY A 19 2.47 7.94 -1.90
CA GLY A 19 2.87 7.19 -0.71
C GLY A 19 4.34 6.75 -0.75
N PRO A 20 4.84 6.14 0.34
CA PRO A 20 6.21 5.63 0.44
C PRO A 20 6.58 4.66 -0.68
N VAL A 21 5.61 3.85 -1.13
CA VAL A 21 5.78 2.87 -2.22
C VAL A 21 6.05 3.58 -3.56
N ASN A 22 5.29 4.62 -3.89
CA ASN A 22 5.52 5.39 -5.13
C ASN A 22 6.83 6.19 -5.06
N ALA A 23 7.17 6.75 -3.89
CA ALA A 23 8.46 7.41 -3.69
C ALA A 23 9.64 6.45 -3.90
N ALA A 24 9.57 5.24 -3.32
CA ALA A 24 10.56 4.19 -3.52
C ALA A 24 10.63 3.73 -4.99
N GLN A 25 9.48 3.64 -5.68
CA GLN A 25 9.44 3.28 -7.10
C GLN A 25 10.13 4.33 -7.98
N ILE A 26 9.92 5.62 -7.70
CA ILE A 26 10.58 6.72 -8.40
C ILE A 26 12.09 6.70 -8.11
N ASP A 27 12.52 6.54 -6.86
CA ASP A 27 13.94 6.46 -6.51
C ASP A 27 14.63 5.29 -7.22
N LYS A 28 13.98 4.11 -7.26
CA LYS A 28 14.50 2.95 -8.00
C LYS A 28 14.50 3.15 -9.52
N GLY A 29 13.53 3.88 -10.06
CA GLY A 29 13.47 4.23 -11.48
C GLY A 29 14.58 5.19 -11.88
N ILE A 30 14.88 6.18 -11.04
CA ILE A 30 15.95 7.14 -11.28
C ILE A 30 17.32 6.46 -11.14
N LYS A 31 17.52 5.60 -10.13
CA LYS A 31 18.82 4.95 -9.88
C LYS A 31 19.12 3.74 -10.77
N ASN A 32 18.14 2.87 -11.01
CA ASN A 32 18.33 1.58 -11.68
C ASN A 32 17.63 1.49 -13.05
N GLY A 33 16.96 2.56 -13.49
CA GLY A 33 16.26 2.62 -14.76
C GLY A 33 14.83 2.06 -14.74
N PHE A 34 14.14 2.23 -15.87
CA PHE A 34 12.70 1.96 -16.02
C PHE A 34 12.28 0.53 -15.66
N TRP A 35 13.06 -0.48 -16.08
CA TRP A 35 12.71 -1.88 -15.85
C TRP A 35 12.66 -2.25 -14.36
N HIS A 36 13.53 -1.68 -13.54
CA HIS A 36 13.55 -1.93 -12.10
C HIS A 36 12.37 -1.28 -11.38
N ALA A 37 11.98 -0.06 -11.79
CA ALA A 37 10.76 0.57 -11.30
C ALA A 37 9.49 -0.17 -11.72
N TRP A 38 9.48 -0.74 -12.93
CA TRP A 38 8.33 -1.48 -13.44
C TRP A 38 8.10 -2.81 -12.72
N ILE A 39 9.17 -3.58 -12.50
CA ILE A 39 9.12 -4.83 -11.71
C ILE A 39 8.73 -4.53 -10.26
N PHE A 40 9.25 -3.44 -9.67
CA PHE A 40 8.86 -3.01 -8.31
C PHE A 40 7.36 -2.69 -8.23
N GLY A 41 6.82 -1.95 -9.19
CA GLY A 41 5.39 -1.64 -9.25
C GLY A 41 4.52 -2.88 -9.41
N LEU A 42 4.92 -3.83 -10.26
CA LEU A 42 4.24 -5.13 -10.38
C LEU A 42 4.27 -5.93 -9.08
N GLY A 43 5.41 -5.93 -8.39
CA GLY A 43 5.56 -6.58 -7.09
C GLY A 43 4.65 -5.96 -6.03
N ALA A 44 4.54 -4.63 -5.99
CA ALA A 44 3.64 -3.92 -5.09
C ALA A 44 2.16 -4.29 -5.36
N MET A 45 1.73 -4.26 -6.62
CA MET A 45 0.37 -4.67 -6.99
C MET A 45 0.09 -6.14 -6.68
N ALA A 46 1.07 -7.04 -6.88
CA ALA A 46 0.93 -8.44 -6.55
C ALA A 46 0.80 -8.66 -5.02
N ALA A 47 1.56 -7.90 -4.22
CA ALA A 47 1.44 -7.93 -2.76
C ALA A 47 0.05 -7.47 -2.30
N ASP A 48 -0.49 -6.41 -2.87
CA ASP A 48 -1.85 -5.93 -2.57
C ASP A 48 -2.91 -6.98 -2.96
N GLY A 49 -2.78 -7.61 -4.12
CA GLY A 49 -3.66 -8.68 -4.55
C GLY A 49 -3.62 -9.88 -3.62
N LEU A 50 -2.42 -10.31 -3.21
CA LEU A 50 -2.24 -11.41 -2.26
C LEU A 50 -2.82 -11.06 -0.88
N TYR A 51 -2.65 -9.82 -0.43
CA TYR A 51 -3.23 -9.33 0.81
C TYR A 51 -4.77 -9.32 0.76
N MET A 52 -5.38 -8.88 -0.34
CA MET A 52 -6.84 -8.95 -0.54
C MET A 52 -7.35 -10.40 -0.52
N ILE A 53 -6.63 -11.34 -1.15
CA ILE A 53 -6.97 -12.75 -1.11
C ILE A 53 -6.95 -13.26 0.34
N LEU A 54 -5.89 -12.97 1.09
CA LEU A 54 -5.79 -13.37 2.50
C LEU A 54 -6.92 -12.80 3.36
N ILE A 55 -7.29 -11.53 3.17
CA ILE A 55 -8.44 -10.91 3.84
C ILE A 55 -9.73 -11.69 3.54
N TYR A 56 -9.95 -12.06 2.27
CA TYR A 56 -11.12 -12.81 1.84
C TYR A 56 -11.20 -14.20 2.47
N PHE A 57 -10.05 -14.86 2.68
CA PHE A 57 -9.95 -16.14 3.40
C PHE A 57 -10.17 -16.04 4.92
N GLY A 58 -10.49 -14.86 5.46
CA GLY A 58 -10.85 -14.68 6.86
C GLY A 58 -9.72 -14.13 7.75
N LEU A 59 -8.59 -13.71 7.17
CA LEU A 59 -7.52 -13.04 7.92
C LEU A 59 -8.01 -11.74 8.59
N SER A 60 -9.07 -11.12 8.06
CA SER A 60 -9.69 -9.93 8.64
C SER A 60 -10.13 -10.12 10.10
N GLN A 61 -10.65 -11.29 10.46
CA GLN A 61 -11.09 -11.59 11.83
C GLN A 61 -9.90 -11.68 12.79
N PHE A 62 -8.74 -12.15 12.31
CA PHE A 62 -7.51 -12.20 13.09
C PHE A 62 -6.89 -10.80 13.27
N LEU A 63 -6.88 -10.00 12.20
CA LEU A 63 -6.34 -8.63 12.21
C LEU A 63 -7.19 -7.65 13.04
N THR A 64 -8.48 -7.92 13.20
CA THR A 64 -9.40 -7.11 14.01
C THR A 64 -9.40 -7.49 15.50
N ALA A 65 -8.71 -8.56 15.89
CA ALA A 65 -8.52 -8.89 17.30
C ALA A 65 -7.87 -7.70 18.05
N PRO A 66 -8.38 -7.29 19.23
CA PRO A 66 -7.96 -6.04 19.88
C PRO A 66 -6.44 -5.95 20.07
N PHE A 67 -5.83 -7.05 20.51
CA PHE A 67 -4.38 -7.12 20.73
C PHE A 67 -3.57 -6.96 19.44
N VAL A 68 -3.94 -7.68 18.38
CA VAL A 68 -3.24 -7.66 17.08
C VAL A 68 -3.41 -6.30 16.40
N LYS A 69 -4.62 -5.74 16.45
CA LYS A 69 -4.93 -4.42 15.90
C LYS A 69 -4.10 -3.32 16.56
N THR A 70 -4.03 -3.31 17.90
CA THR A 70 -3.24 -2.31 18.64
C THR A 70 -1.75 -2.44 18.32
N PHE A 71 -1.23 -3.67 18.22
CA PHE A 71 0.15 -3.90 17.81
C PHE A 71 0.44 -3.39 16.39
N LEU A 72 -0.42 -3.71 15.42
CA LEU A 72 -0.32 -3.22 14.03
C LEU A 72 -0.35 -1.70 13.96
N TRP A 73 -1.19 -1.04 14.76
CA TRP A 73 -1.25 0.42 14.81
C TRP A 73 0.02 1.04 15.38
N LEU A 74 0.56 0.50 16.48
CA LEU A 74 1.81 0.99 17.06
C LEU A 74 2.99 0.76 16.12
N PHE A 75 3.06 -0.41 15.49
CA PHE A 75 4.08 -0.73 14.51
C PHE A 75 3.97 0.18 13.28
N GLY A 76 2.76 0.38 12.75
CA GLY A 76 2.51 1.30 11.65
C GLY A 76 2.87 2.74 11.99
N PHE A 77 2.55 3.21 13.19
CA PHE A 77 2.97 4.53 13.68
C PHE A 77 4.49 4.66 13.70
N PHE A 78 5.19 3.66 14.24
CA PHE A 78 6.65 3.66 14.27
C PHE A 78 7.26 3.70 12.87
N VAL A 79 6.77 2.84 11.96
CA VAL A 79 7.26 2.78 10.57
C VAL A 79 6.99 4.09 9.83
N LEU A 80 5.79 4.67 9.95
CA LEU A 80 5.47 5.93 9.29
C LEU A 80 6.30 7.11 9.84
N THR A 81 6.52 7.14 11.15
CA THR A 81 7.37 8.17 11.79
C THR A 81 8.81 8.03 11.33
N TYR A 82 9.34 6.80 11.29
CA TYR A 82 10.70 6.52 10.83
C TYR A 82 10.88 6.89 9.36
N THR A 83 9.98 6.44 8.47
CA THR A 83 10.01 6.80 7.05
C THR A 83 9.88 8.31 6.86
N GLY A 84 9.04 9.00 7.64
CA GLY A 84 8.91 10.46 7.58
C GLY A 84 10.14 11.24 8.04
N VAL A 85 11.03 10.64 8.83
CA VAL A 85 12.32 11.24 9.24
C VAL A 85 13.42 10.91 8.24
N GLU A 86 13.38 9.73 7.61
CA GLU A 86 14.41 9.26 6.67
C GLU A 86 14.17 9.72 5.21
N THR A 87 12.95 10.12 4.84
CA THR A 87 12.62 10.67 3.50
C THR A 87 12.97 12.15 3.40
#